data_AF-A0A935BJF2-F1
#
_entry.id   AF-A0A935BJF2-F1
#
_cell.length_a   1.000
_cell.length_b   1.000
_cell.length_c   1.000
_cell.angle_alpha   90.00
_cell.angle_beta   90.00
_cell.angle_gamma   90.00
#
_symmetry.space_group_name_H-M   'P 1'
#
loop_
_entity.id
_entity.type
_entity.pdbx_description
1 polymer ?
#
loop_
_entity_poly.entity_id
_entity_poly.type
_entity_poly.pdbx_seq_one_letter_code
_entity_poly.pdbx_strand_id
1 'polypeptide(L)'
;MIVALVRRLRPFLVSDATPLSLGEKLRSSLAAFLAVLVVGFVSARFIDGAGLVVLVASMGASAVLLFATPKSPLAQPWPLVGGNLIAVFLGIACARLIPDPWLASAAAVALAILAMHLTHSLHPPGGAVALLAVLGGEAVHAKGFGFMLAPVGLNVMLLLVLALAINNLLPGHRYPTGPRRKDTKHRHADPTPLARLGLDRDDLRLALRDMDSYLDVCEADLARVYAQAGVHAFRRKMGNITCGDIMSRDLVTVEYGTDLEEAWALLRYHKIKAIPVVDSFRRVIGVITLVDFLKRAELKTYATFKDKLIEFIRPTPGLYTDKPEVVGQIMAAPVFTVSEAQHIVELVPMLSDRGMHHVPVVDAGKRIVGMITQSDLIAALYTGDVMKTPA
;
A
#
# COMPACT_ATOMS: atom_id res chain seq x y z
N MET A 1 -19.15 23.96 -19.10
CA MET A 1 -18.33 24.20 -17.89
C MET A 1 -18.80 23.39 -16.68
N ILE A 2 -20.09 23.45 -16.30
CA ILE A 2 -20.65 22.70 -15.16
C ILE A 2 -20.51 21.17 -15.30
N VAL A 3 -20.80 20.60 -16.48
CA VAL A 3 -20.68 19.14 -16.69
C VAL A 3 -19.24 18.63 -16.56
N ALA A 4 -18.25 19.44 -16.97
CA ALA A 4 -16.83 19.11 -16.83
C ALA A 4 -16.37 19.21 -15.37
N LEU A 5 -16.86 20.20 -14.63
CA LEU A 5 -16.61 20.35 -13.20
C LEU A 5 -17.27 19.20 -12.40
N VAL A 6 -18.51 18.85 -12.71
CA VAL A 6 -19.22 17.70 -12.12
C VAL A 6 -18.48 16.39 -12.43
N ARG A 7 -18.01 16.17 -13.66
CA ARG A 7 -17.20 14.99 -13.99
C ARG A 7 -15.86 14.95 -13.25
N ARG A 8 -15.22 16.11 -13.04
CA ARG A 8 -13.93 16.21 -12.34
C ARG A 8 -14.08 16.05 -10.82
N LEU A 9 -15.22 16.45 -10.26
CA LEU A 9 -15.53 16.32 -8.83
C LEU A 9 -16.22 14.99 -8.49
N ARG A 10 -16.84 14.31 -9.46
CA ARG A 10 -17.54 13.02 -9.23
C ARG A 10 -16.68 11.96 -8.51
N PRO A 11 -15.38 11.76 -8.82
CA PRO A 11 -14.54 10.81 -8.09
C PRO A 11 -14.30 11.20 -6.63
N PHE A 12 -14.40 12.49 -6.30
CA PHE A 12 -14.26 13.02 -4.94
C PHE A 12 -15.59 13.01 -4.16
N LEU A 13 -16.72 13.08 -4.86
CA LEU A 13 -18.06 13.15 -4.27
C LEU A 13 -18.74 11.78 -4.14
N VAL A 14 -18.44 10.85 -5.05
CA VAL A 14 -19.01 9.50 -5.07
C VAL A 14 -17.86 8.53 -4.99
N SER A 15 -17.74 7.85 -3.85
CA SER A 15 -16.77 6.78 -3.67
C SER A 15 -17.03 5.67 -4.70
N ASP A 16 -15.99 5.19 -5.36
CA ASP A 16 -16.01 3.99 -6.22
C ASP A 16 -16.16 2.72 -5.35
N ALA A 17 -17.28 2.60 -4.64
CA ALA A 17 -17.63 1.42 -3.85
C ALA A 17 -18.17 0.32 -4.77
N THR A 18 -17.89 -0.94 -4.42
CA THR A 18 -18.41 -2.12 -5.13
C THR A 18 -19.94 -2.05 -5.21
N PRO A 19 -20.55 -2.15 -6.41
CA PRO A 19 -21.99 -2.01 -6.57
C PRO A 19 -22.71 -3.23 -5.97
N LEU A 20 -23.50 -3.01 -4.91
CA LEU A 20 -24.35 -4.04 -4.32
C LEU A 20 -25.65 -4.23 -5.12
N SER A 21 -26.10 -5.48 -5.22
CA SER A 21 -27.41 -5.81 -5.79
C SER A 21 -28.57 -5.19 -4.99
N LEU A 22 -29.71 -4.93 -5.64
CA LEU A 22 -30.89 -4.36 -4.96
C LEU A 22 -31.43 -5.31 -3.87
N GLY A 23 -31.36 -6.62 -4.12
CA GLY A 23 -31.77 -7.62 -3.15
C GLY A 23 -30.95 -7.52 -1.86
N GLU A 24 -29.63 -7.36 -1.98
CA GLU A 24 -28.76 -7.28 -0.81
C GLU A 24 -28.93 -5.97 -0.03
N LYS A 25 -29.20 -4.86 -0.72
CA LYS A 25 -29.56 -3.58 -0.09
C LYS A 25 -30.83 -3.69 0.75
N LEU A 26 -31.87 -4.36 0.24
CA LEU A 26 -33.12 -4.55 0.97
C LEU A 26 -32.96 -5.50 2.16
N ARG A 27 -32.22 -6.60 1.98
CA ARG A 27 -31.95 -7.57 3.05
C ARG A 27 -31.17 -6.96 4.21
N SER A 28 -30.05 -6.29 3.92
CA SER A 28 -29.23 -5.62 4.94
C SER A 28 -30.02 -4.56 5.71
N SER A 29 -30.87 -3.80 5.01
CA SER A 29 -31.76 -2.80 5.64
C SER A 29 -32.80 -3.45 6.56
N LEU A 30 -33.44 -4.54 6.13
CA LEU A 30 -34.41 -5.27 6.95
C LEU A 30 -33.76 -5.93 8.16
N ALA A 31 -32.57 -6.51 7.99
CA ALA A 31 -31.79 -7.10 9.07
C ALA A 31 -31.44 -6.05 10.15
N ALA A 32 -30.94 -4.89 9.73
CA ALA A 32 -30.64 -3.78 10.64
C ALA A 32 -31.89 -3.27 11.37
N PHE A 33 -33.01 -3.13 10.65
CA PHE A 33 -34.30 -2.73 11.25
C PHE A 33 -34.72 -3.70 12.37
N LEU A 34 -34.76 -5.00 12.08
CA LEU A 34 -35.14 -6.02 13.06
C LEU A 34 -34.20 -6.03 14.26
N ALA A 35 -32.89 -5.91 14.03
CA ALA A 35 -31.92 -5.92 15.10
C ALA A 35 -32.05 -4.71 16.03
N VAL A 36 -32.18 -3.51 15.48
CA VAL A 36 -32.35 -2.27 16.26
C VAL A 36 -33.69 -2.28 17.01
N LEU A 37 -34.76 -2.82 16.40
CA LEU A 37 -36.06 -2.96 17.05
C LEU A 37 -35.99 -3.85 18.29
N VAL A 38 -35.35 -5.03 18.16
CA VAL A 38 -35.19 -5.96 19.29
C VAL A 38 -34.30 -5.35 20.38
N VAL A 39 -33.18 -4.73 20.01
CA VAL A 39 -32.27 -4.06 20.96
C VAL A 39 -32.97 -2.91 21.68
N GLY A 40 -33.74 -2.07 20.97
CA GLY A 40 -34.50 -0.98 21.56
C GLY A 40 -35.56 -1.47 22.54
N PHE A 41 -36.32 -2.49 22.17
CA PHE A 41 -37.36 -3.09 23.02
C PHE A 41 -36.80 -3.69 24.31
N VAL A 42 -35.66 -4.39 24.22
CA VAL A 42 -34.98 -4.97 25.39
C VAL A 42 -34.34 -3.88 26.24
N SER A 43 -33.65 -2.91 25.63
CA SER A 43 -32.98 -1.80 26.34
C SER A 43 -33.95 -0.96 27.16
N ALA A 44 -35.16 -0.73 26.64
CA ALA A 44 -36.22 0.01 27.34
C ALA A 44 -36.68 -0.65 28.66
N ARG A 45 -36.23 -1.88 28.97
CA ARG A 45 -36.48 -2.53 30.27
C ARG A 45 -35.42 -2.21 31.33
N PHE A 46 -34.30 -1.60 30.94
CA PHE A 46 -33.12 -1.40 31.80
C PHE A 46 -32.73 0.06 32.00
N ILE A 47 -33.08 0.95 31.07
CA ILE A 47 -32.75 2.37 31.10
C ILE A 47 -33.84 3.20 30.42
N ASP A 48 -34.20 4.32 31.05
CA ASP A 48 -35.20 5.26 30.56
C ASP A 48 -34.55 6.61 30.16
N GLY A 49 -35.28 7.41 29.38
CA GLY A 49 -34.91 8.79 29.06
C GLY A 49 -33.74 8.93 28.06
N ALA A 50 -32.92 9.97 28.23
CA ALA A 50 -31.88 10.36 27.27
C ALA A 50 -30.79 9.29 27.08
N GLY A 51 -30.46 8.53 28.13
CA GLY A 51 -29.48 7.44 28.06
C GLY A 51 -29.90 6.31 27.13
N LEU A 52 -31.20 6.01 27.07
CA LEU A 52 -31.77 5.04 26.12
C LEU A 52 -31.61 5.51 24.67
N VAL A 53 -31.88 6.78 24.39
CA VAL A 53 -31.82 7.35 23.04
C VAL A 53 -30.40 7.27 22.45
N VAL A 54 -29.39 7.70 23.22
CA VAL A 54 -27.99 7.67 22.77
C VAL A 54 -27.48 6.23 22.63
N LEU A 55 -27.88 5.34 23.55
CA LEU A 55 -27.50 3.93 23.47
C LEU A 55 -28.07 3.29 22.21
N VAL A 56 -29.36 3.49 21.93
CA VAL A 56 -30.02 2.99 20.72
C VAL A 56 -29.39 3.60 19.47
N ALA A 57 -29.02 4.88 19.48
CA ALA A 57 -28.30 5.51 18.37
C ALA A 57 -26.95 4.83 18.09
N SER A 58 -26.17 4.53 19.14
CA SER A 58 -24.90 3.80 19.01
C SER A 58 -25.09 2.36 18.53
N MET A 59 -26.14 1.69 18.99
CA MET A 59 -26.49 0.33 18.52
C MET A 59 -26.97 0.34 17.07
N GLY A 60 -27.66 1.40 16.64
CA GLY A 60 -28.00 1.63 15.23
C GLY A 60 -26.76 1.72 14.34
N ALA A 61 -25.75 2.47 14.74
CA ALA A 61 -24.47 2.53 14.02
C ALA A 61 -23.75 1.17 13.98
N SER A 62 -23.82 0.39 15.07
CA SER A 62 -23.29 -0.97 15.13
C SER A 62 -24.03 -1.91 14.16
N ALA A 63 -25.37 -1.81 14.10
CA ALA A 63 -26.19 -2.58 13.18
C ALA A 63 -25.84 -2.28 11.71
N VAL A 64 -25.57 -1.02 11.36
CA VAL A 64 -25.10 -0.68 10.01
C VAL A 64 -23.85 -1.48 9.64
N LEU A 65 -22.83 -1.52 10.51
CA LEU A 65 -21.61 -2.29 10.24
C LEU A 65 -21.88 -3.79 10.15
N LEU A 66 -22.67 -4.33 11.09
CA LEU A 66 -22.92 -5.77 11.21
C LEU A 66 -23.77 -6.36 10.08
N PHE A 67 -24.67 -5.57 9.49
CA PHE A 67 -25.62 -6.06 8.50
C PHE A 67 -25.39 -5.48 7.09
N ALA A 68 -24.87 -4.26 6.95
CA ALA A 68 -24.52 -3.72 5.64
C ALA A 68 -23.10 -4.13 5.20
N THR A 69 -22.18 -4.32 6.15
CA THR A 69 -20.78 -4.67 5.88
C THR A 69 -20.26 -5.83 6.75
N PRO A 70 -20.94 -6.99 6.80
CA PRO A 70 -20.61 -8.09 7.73
C PRO A 70 -19.19 -8.66 7.54
N LYS A 71 -18.59 -8.49 6.35
CA LYS A 71 -17.21 -8.93 6.05
C LYS A 71 -16.15 -7.90 6.44
N SER A 72 -16.54 -6.69 6.85
CA SER A 72 -15.59 -5.69 7.32
C SER A 72 -14.87 -6.21 8.57
N PRO A 73 -13.55 -5.97 8.71
CA PRO A 73 -12.82 -6.23 9.95
C PRO A 73 -13.50 -5.56 11.15
N LEU A 74 -14.01 -4.33 10.98
CA LEU A 74 -14.65 -3.53 12.05
C LEU A 74 -16.00 -4.09 12.51
N ALA A 75 -16.60 -4.97 11.71
CA ALA A 75 -17.86 -5.64 12.00
C ALA A 75 -17.65 -7.03 12.63
N GLN A 76 -16.40 -7.52 12.78
CA GLN A 76 -16.15 -8.83 13.37
C GLN A 76 -16.49 -8.86 14.88
N PRO A 77 -16.71 -10.05 15.46
CA PRO A 77 -17.15 -10.17 16.85
C PRO A 77 -16.24 -9.47 17.86
N TRP A 78 -14.91 -9.53 17.68
CA TRP A 78 -13.97 -8.91 18.62
C TRP A 78 -14.04 -7.37 18.61
N PRO A 79 -14.01 -6.69 17.45
CA PRO A 79 -14.32 -5.26 17.39
C PRO A 79 -15.66 -4.89 18.01
N LEU A 80 -16.75 -5.61 17.70
CA LEU A 80 -18.06 -5.33 18.30
C LEU A 80 -18.02 -5.42 19.84
N VAL A 81 -17.48 -6.51 20.37
CA VAL A 81 -17.47 -6.79 21.82
C VAL A 81 -16.41 -5.94 22.52
N GLY A 82 -15.15 -6.11 22.14
CA GLY A 82 -14.01 -5.41 22.73
C GLY A 82 -14.12 -3.90 22.55
N GLY A 83 -14.51 -3.43 21.37
CA GLY A 83 -14.61 -1.99 21.09
C GLY A 83 -15.64 -1.27 21.97
N ASN A 84 -16.84 -1.83 22.13
CA ASN A 84 -17.86 -1.23 23.00
C ASN A 84 -17.51 -1.37 24.50
N LEU A 85 -16.99 -2.52 24.92
CA LEU A 85 -16.66 -2.77 26.33
C LEU A 85 -15.45 -1.95 26.82
N ILE A 86 -14.40 -1.84 26.00
CA ILE A 86 -13.24 -1.00 26.31
C ILE A 86 -13.67 0.48 26.34
N ALA A 87 -14.48 0.91 25.37
CA ALA A 87 -14.91 2.29 25.27
C ALA A 87 -15.80 2.72 26.44
N VAL A 88 -16.78 1.89 26.85
CA VAL A 88 -17.61 2.21 28.03
C VAL A 88 -16.78 2.24 29.31
N PHE A 89 -15.82 1.32 29.48
CA PHE A 89 -14.93 1.29 30.64
C PHE A 89 -14.13 2.60 30.75
N LEU A 90 -13.48 3.01 29.67
CA LEU A 90 -12.70 4.25 29.62
C LEU A 90 -13.58 5.49 29.77
N GLY A 91 -14.79 5.50 29.19
CA GLY A 91 -15.75 6.56 29.38
C GLY A 91 -16.17 6.74 30.84
N ILE A 92 -16.49 5.64 31.54
CA ILE A 92 -16.82 5.67 32.98
C ILE A 92 -15.61 6.12 33.81
N ALA A 93 -14.41 5.67 33.47
CA ALA A 93 -13.19 6.09 34.16
C ALA A 93 -12.94 7.60 34.01
N CYS A 94 -13.04 8.13 32.79
CA CYS A 94 -12.91 9.57 32.53
C CYS A 94 -14.00 10.38 33.25
N ALA A 95 -15.25 9.92 33.25
CA ALA A 95 -16.36 10.59 33.94
C ALA A 95 -16.12 10.72 35.46
N ARG A 96 -15.35 9.80 36.05
CA ARG A 96 -15.01 9.85 37.49
C ARG A 96 -13.74 10.64 37.80
N LEU A 97 -12.78 10.67 36.89
CA LEU A 97 -11.46 11.27 37.11
C LEU A 97 -11.39 12.73 36.65
N ILE A 98 -12.24 13.14 35.71
CA ILE A 98 -12.20 14.45 35.07
C ILE A 98 -13.52 15.19 35.38
N PRO A 99 -13.48 16.28 36.17
CA PRO A 99 -14.70 17.01 36.55
C PRO A 99 -15.41 17.71 35.39
N ASP A 100 -14.65 18.23 34.42
CA ASP A 100 -15.21 18.94 33.26
C ASP A 100 -15.78 17.95 32.23
N PRO A 101 -17.09 17.98 31.91
CA PRO A 101 -17.71 17.00 31.02
C PRO A 101 -17.19 17.01 29.59
N TRP A 102 -16.74 18.17 29.08
CA TRP A 102 -16.23 18.29 27.72
C TRP A 102 -14.83 17.69 27.61
N LEU A 103 -13.96 17.97 28.58
CA LEU A 103 -12.63 17.38 28.68
C LEU A 103 -12.72 15.87 28.96
N ALA A 104 -13.63 15.45 29.84
CA ALA A 104 -13.87 14.04 30.12
C ALA A 104 -14.32 13.29 28.85
N SER A 105 -15.23 13.88 28.07
CA SER A 105 -15.72 13.32 26.81
C SER A 105 -14.62 13.22 25.75
N ALA A 106 -13.83 14.29 25.57
CA ALA A 106 -12.70 14.29 24.63
C ALA A 106 -11.64 13.26 25.01
N ALA A 107 -11.28 13.18 26.30
CA ALA A 107 -10.34 12.19 26.81
C ALA A 107 -10.88 10.76 26.67
N ALA A 108 -12.15 10.53 27.00
CA ALA A 108 -12.81 9.22 26.86
C ALA A 108 -12.75 8.70 25.42
N VAL A 109 -13.10 9.54 24.44
CA VAL A 109 -13.05 9.15 23.01
C VAL A 109 -11.62 8.92 22.55
N ALA A 110 -10.69 9.82 22.87
CA ALA A 110 -9.29 9.69 22.47
C ALA A 110 -8.64 8.42 23.04
N LEU A 111 -8.83 8.15 24.33
CA LEU A 111 -8.32 6.96 25.00
C LEU A 111 -9.01 5.69 24.48
N ALA A 112 -10.32 5.73 24.23
CA ALA A 112 -11.03 4.60 23.64
C ALA A 112 -10.52 4.26 22.24
N ILE A 113 -10.31 5.27 21.38
CA ILE A 113 -9.73 5.08 20.04
C ILE A 113 -8.33 4.47 20.17
N LEU A 114 -7.47 5.03 21.02
CA LEU A 114 -6.11 4.51 21.22
C LEU A 114 -6.14 3.05 21.70
N ALA A 115 -6.90 2.76 22.75
CA ALA A 115 -7.01 1.42 23.30
C ALA A 115 -7.53 0.42 22.27
N MET A 116 -8.56 0.78 21.50
CA MET A 116 -9.09 -0.05 20.43
C MET A 116 -8.08 -0.33 19.30
N HIS A 117 -7.21 0.62 18.96
CA HIS A 117 -6.13 0.37 18.00
C HIS A 117 -5.12 -0.64 18.55
N LEU A 118 -4.74 -0.49 19.83
CA LEU A 118 -3.79 -1.39 20.50
C LEU A 118 -4.33 -2.81 20.67
N THR A 119 -5.64 -2.97 20.89
CA THR A 119 -6.29 -4.28 21.07
C THR A 119 -6.86 -4.86 19.77
N HIS A 120 -6.67 -4.19 18.63
CA HIS A 120 -7.27 -4.55 17.35
C HIS A 120 -8.80 -4.74 17.42
N SER A 121 -9.46 -3.93 18.24
CA SER A 121 -10.91 -3.97 18.45
C SER A 121 -11.61 -2.68 18.00
N LEU A 122 -11.05 -2.00 17.00
CA LEU A 122 -11.61 -0.74 16.48
C LEU A 122 -13.03 -0.96 15.97
N HIS A 123 -13.99 -0.35 16.67
CA HIS A 123 -15.40 -0.37 16.33
C HIS A 123 -15.93 1.05 16.50
N PRO A 124 -16.12 1.81 15.40
CA PRO A 124 -16.47 3.22 15.47
C PRO A 124 -17.65 3.57 16.40
N PRO A 125 -18.73 2.75 16.49
CA PRO A 125 -19.80 2.97 17.46
C PRO A 125 -19.35 3.00 18.92
N GLY A 126 -18.25 2.32 19.27
CA GLY A 126 -17.67 2.37 20.61
C GLY A 126 -17.32 3.79 21.05
N GLY A 127 -16.92 4.68 20.13
CA GLY A 127 -16.69 6.09 20.46
C GLY A 127 -17.94 6.80 20.99
N ALA A 128 -19.12 6.50 20.43
CA ALA A 128 -20.39 7.02 20.93
C ALA A 128 -20.76 6.42 22.29
N VAL A 129 -20.42 5.15 22.54
CA VAL A 129 -20.58 4.52 23.86
C VAL A 129 -19.69 5.18 24.92
N ALA A 130 -18.44 5.53 24.57
CA ALA A 130 -17.56 6.28 25.47
C ALA A 130 -18.15 7.67 25.82
N LEU A 131 -18.70 8.39 24.83
CA LEU A 131 -19.39 9.66 25.06
C LEU A 131 -20.63 9.49 25.94
N LEU A 132 -21.43 8.46 25.70
CA LEU A 132 -22.62 8.16 26.50
C LEU A 132 -22.26 7.91 27.97
N ALA A 133 -21.15 7.22 28.25
CA ALA A 133 -20.71 7.00 29.62
C ALA A 133 -20.41 8.31 30.37
N VAL A 134 -19.96 9.35 29.65
CA VAL A 134 -19.69 10.68 30.23
C VAL A 134 -20.95 11.54 30.28
N LEU A 135 -21.71 11.61 29.19
CA LEU A 135 -22.83 12.54 29.02
C LEU A 135 -24.21 11.96 29.39
N GLY A 136 -24.28 10.68 29.76
CA GLY A 136 -25.52 9.95 30.01
C GLY A 136 -26.33 10.36 31.24
N GLY A 137 -25.85 11.35 32.00
CA GLY A 137 -26.51 11.89 33.20
C GLY A 137 -26.54 10.91 34.37
N GLU A 138 -27.33 11.25 35.40
CA GLU A 138 -27.40 10.49 36.66
C GLU A 138 -27.77 9.02 36.47
N ALA A 139 -28.66 8.71 35.52
CA ALA A 139 -29.10 7.34 35.25
C ALA A 139 -27.94 6.41 34.83
N VAL A 140 -26.93 6.96 34.13
CA VAL A 140 -25.73 6.24 33.71
C VAL A 140 -24.67 6.26 34.83
N HIS A 141 -24.43 7.42 35.44
CA HIS A 141 -23.41 7.59 36.46
C HIS A 141 -23.69 6.80 37.74
N ALA A 142 -24.95 6.73 38.17
CA ALA A 142 -25.37 5.98 39.36
C ALA A 142 -25.10 4.47 39.24
N LYS A 143 -25.20 3.91 38.03
CA LYS A 143 -24.88 2.49 37.77
C LYS A 143 -23.36 2.24 37.73
N GLY A 144 -22.55 3.27 37.50
CA GLY A 144 -21.10 3.15 37.42
C GLY A 144 -20.67 2.04 36.44
N PHE A 145 -19.73 1.18 36.86
CA PHE A 145 -19.32 0.01 36.06
C PHE A 145 -20.43 -1.02 35.83
N GLY A 146 -21.53 -0.99 36.59
CA GLY A 146 -22.72 -1.80 36.30
C GLY A 146 -23.33 -1.46 34.93
N PHE A 147 -23.19 -0.22 34.45
CA PHE A 147 -23.64 0.22 33.13
C PHE A 147 -22.96 -0.55 31.98
N MET A 148 -21.71 -0.98 32.19
CA MET A 148 -20.95 -1.80 31.24
C MET A 148 -21.58 -3.17 31.05
N LEU A 149 -22.05 -3.81 32.12
CA LEU A 149 -22.70 -5.12 32.05
C LEU A 149 -24.13 -5.00 31.51
N ALA A 150 -24.91 -4.09 32.07
CA ALA A 150 -26.25 -3.77 31.64
C ALA A 150 -26.49 -2.26 31.70
N PRO A 151 -26.85 -1.61 30.57
CA PRO A 151 -27.38 -2.19 29.35
C PRO A 151 -26.35 -2.48 28.23
N VAL A 152 -25.11 -2.00 28.32
CA VAL A 152 -24.17 -2.03 27.17
C VAL A 152 -23.80 -3.46 26.77
N GLY A 153 -23.30 -4.27 27.72
CA GLY A 153 -22.91 -5.66 27.46
C GLY A 153 -24.07 -6.51 26.94
N LEU A 154 -25.27 -6.33 27.51
CA LEU A 154 -26.49 -6.98 27.02
C LEU A 154 -26.79 -6.65 25.56
N ASN A 155 -26.72 -5.38 25.18
CA ASN A 155 -26.98 -4.95 23.80
C ASN A 155 -25.95 -5.47 22.81
N VAL A 156 -24.68 -5.45 23.21
CA VAL A 156 -23.58 -6.02 22.42
C VAL A 156 -23.79 -7.51 22.19
N MET A 157 -24.16 -8.27 23.23
CA MET A 157 -24.42 -9.71 23.10
C MET A 157 -25.65 -9.98 22.23
N LEU A 158 -26.72 -9.19 22.40
CA LEU A 158 -27.92 -9.31 21.59
C LEU A 158 -27.63 -9.04 20.11
N LEU A 159 -26.91 -7.96 19.79
CA LEU A 159 -26.47 -7.66 18.43
C LEU A 159 -25.57 -8.76 17.87
N LEU A 160 -24.64 -9.31 18.66
CA LEU A 160 -23.77 -10.38 18.23
C LEU A 160 -24.56 -11.64 17.87
N VAL A 161 -25.50 -12.06 18.72
CA VAL A 161 -26.37 -13.21 18.46
C VAL A 161 -27.21 -13.00 17.21
N LEU A 162 -27.80 -11.82 17.05
CA LEU A 162 -28.59 -11.47 15.86
C LEU A 162 -27.72 -11.42 14.59
N ALA A 163 -26.51 -10.88 14.68
CA ALA A 163 -25.54 -10.88 13.57
C ALA A 163 -25.14 -12.30 13.18
N LEU A 164 -24.83 -13.16 14.17
CA LEU A 164 -24.52 -14.58 13.92
C LEU A 164 -25.69 -15.33 13.31
N ALA A 165 -26.92 -15.08 13.78
CA ALA A 165 -28.11 -15.74 13.24
C ALA A 165 -28.43 -15.26 11.82
N ILE A 166 -28.63 -13.96 11.63
CA ILE A 166 -29.10 -13.40 10.36
C ILE A 166 -28.03 -13.60 9.26
N ASN A 167 -26.76 -13.31 9.54
CA ASN A 167 -25.70 -13.41 8.52
C ASN A 167 -25.32 -14.85 8.16
N ASN A 168 -25.68 -15.87 8.97
CA ASN A 168 -25.43 -17.27 8.61
C ASN A 168 -26.67 -18.01 8.10
N LEU A 169 -27.88 -17.48 8.33
CA LEU A 169 -29.11 -18.01 7.74
C LEU A 169 -29.25 -17.63 6.24
N LEU A 170 -28.56 -16.58 5.80
CA LEU A 170 -28.59 -16.12 4.42
C LEU A 170 -27.62 -16.95 3.53
N PRO A 171 -28.08 -17.50 2.39
CA PRO A 171 -27.23 -18.26 1.49
C PRO A 171 -26.05 -17.43 0.98
N GLY A 172 -24.83 -17.98 1.06
CA GLY A 172 -23.62 -17.33 0.54
C GLY A 172 -22.91 -16.38 1.51
N HIS A 173 -23.51 -16.09 2.67
CA HIS A 173 -22.87 -15.32 3.73
C HIS A 173 -22.23 -16.26 4.76
N ARG A 174 -21.08 -15.85 5.27
CA ARG A 174 -20.40 -16.52 6.39
C ARG A 174 -19.92 -15.45 7.35
N TYR A 175 -20.38 -15.54 8.59
CA TYR A 175 -20.00 -14.62 9.66
C TYR A 175 -19.76 -15.42 10.96
N PRO A 176 -18.60 -15.26 11.63
CA PRO A 176 -17.49 -14.36 11.31
C PRO A 176 -16.69 -14.81 10.07
N THR A 177 -15.95 -13.86 9.50
CA THR A 177 -15.05 -14.15 8.38
C THR A 177 -13.78 -14.80 8.91
N GLY A 178 -13.62 -16.10 8.63
CA GLY A 178 -12.41 -16.86 9.01
C GLY A 178 -11.38 -16.94 7.88
N PRO A 179 -10.12 -17.29 8.19
CA PRO A 179 -9.10 -17.53 7.17
C PRO A 179 -9.56 -18.61 6.20
N ARG A 180 -9.38 -18.35 4.90
CA ARG A 180 -9.76 -19.28 3.83
C ARG A 180 -9.01 -20.60 4.04
N ARG A 181 -9.75 -21.70 4.27
CA ARG A 181 -9.16 -23.02 4.52
C ARG A 181 -8.27 -23.37 3.33
N LYS A 182 -6.98 -23.66 3.58
CA LYS A 182 -6.05 -24.14 2.55
C LYS A 182 -6.67 -25.37 1.90
N ASP A 183 -6.62 -25.45 0.57
CA ASP A 183 -7.04 -26.64 -0.15
C ASP A 183 -6.09 -27.78 0.22
N THR A 184 -6.57 -28.68 1.08
CA THR A 184 -5.83 -29.89 1.49
C THR A 184 -6.16 -31.09 0.61
N LYS A 185 -6.96 -30.91 -0.45
CA LYS A 185 -7.37 -32.01 -1.34
C LYS A 185 -6.16 -32.65 -2.00
N HIS A 186 -5.17 -31.84 -2.32
CA HIS A 186 -3.87 -32.30 -2.78
C HIS A 186 -2.85 -32.10 -1.67
N ARG A 187 -2.34 -33.20 -1.09
CA ARG A 187 -1.36 -33.21 0.00
C ARG A 187 0.05 -32.84 -0.48
N HIS A 188 0.18 -31.72 -1.18
CA HIS A 188 1.43 -31.17 -1.63
C HIS A 188 1.58 -29.73 -1.14
N ALA A 189 2.82 -29.30 -0.89
CA ALA A 189 3.12 -27.92 -0.49
C ALA A 189 3.02 -26.91 -1.66
N ASP A 190 2.74 -27.41 -2.86
CA ASP A 190 2.65 -26.63 -4.07
C ASP A 190 1.50 -25.62 -4.03
N PRO A 191 1.74 -24.36 -4.46
CA PRO A 191 0.66 -23.41 -4.67
C PRO A 191 -0.32 -23.93 -5.74
N THR A 192 -1.60 -23.61 -5.55
CA THR A 192 -2.68 -24.04 -6.45
C THR A 192 -2.40 -23.57 -7.89
N PRO A 193 -2.89 -24.27 -8.92
CA PRO A 193 -2.68 -23.89 -10.32
C PRO A 193 -3.08 -22.43 -10.61
N LEU A 194 -4.17 -21.95 -10.02
CA LEU A 194 -4.60 -20.55 -10.10
C LEU A 194 -3.62 -19.56 -9.46
N ALA A 195 -2.94 -19.94 -8.37
CA ALA A 195 -1.91 -19.11 -7.74
C ALA A 195 -0.60 -19.04 -8.54
N ARG A 196 -0.48 -19.80 -9.64
CA ARG A 196 0.68 -19.77 -10.55
C ARG A 196 0.49 -18.75 -11.68
N LEU A 197 -0.75 -18.41 -12.03
CA LEU A 197 -1.08 -17.39 -13.01
C LEU A 197 -0.97 -16.02 -12.31
N GLY A 198 -0.08 -15.14 -12.81
CA GLY A 198 -0.07 -13.74 -12.40
C GLY A 198 -1.42 -13.13 -12.74
N LEU A 199 -2.10 -12.55 -11.76
CA LEU A 199 -3.41 -11.93 -11.95
C LEU A 199 -3.21 -10.52 -12.49
N ASP A 200 -4.06 -10.12 -13.42
CA ASP A 200 -4.09 -8.74 -13.91
C ASP A 200 -5.05 -7.87 -13.08
N ARG A 201 -4.92 -6.55 -13.21
CA ARG A 201 -5.80 -5.57 -12.57
C ARG A 201 -7.27 -5.75 -12.99
N ASP A 202 -7.51 -6.12 -14.24
CA ASP A 202 -8.87 -6.36 -14.73
C ASP A 202 -9.50 -7.61 -14.12
N ASP A 203 -8.70 -8.65 -13.86
CA ASP A 203 -9.16 -9.86 -13.15
C ASP A 203 -9.61 -9.53 -11.72
N LEU A 204 -8.86 -8.65 -11.04
CA LEU A 204 -9.20 -8.18 -9.70
C LEU A 204 -10.52 -7.41 -9.71
N ARG A 205 -10.72 -6.54 -10.71
CA ARG A 205 -11.95 -5.75 -10.85
C ARG A 205 -13.17 -6.61 -11.12
N LEU A 206 -13.04 -7.63 -11.97
CA LEU A 206 -14.12 -8.59 -12.25
C LEU A 206 -14.47 -9.40 -11.00
N ALA A 207 -13.46 -9.91 -10.29
CA ALA A 207 -13.67 -10.65 -9.05
C ALA A 207 -14.39 -9.82 -7.96
N LEU A 208 -14.05 -8.53 -7.84
CA LEU A 208 -14.72 -7.62 -6.90
C LEU A 208 -16.19 -7.37 -7.26
N ARG A 209 -16.54 -7.35 -8.55
CA ARG A 209 -17.94 -7.22 -9.00
C ARG A 209 -18.76 -8.46 -8.67
N ASP A 210 -18.17 -9.64 -8.81
CA ASP A 210 -18.86 -10.90 -8.57
C ASP A 210 -19.05 -11.21 -7.08
N MET A 211 -18.27 -10.58 -6.20
CA MET A 211 -18.28 -10.86 -4.75
C MET A 211 -19.54 -10.36 -3.99
N ASP A 212 -20.46 -9.62 -4.64
CA ASP A 212 -21.69 -8.96 -4.11
C ASP A 212 -21.59 -8.63 -2.60
N SER A 213 -20.53 -7.92 -2.22
CA SER A 213 -20.21 -7.65 -0.83
C SER A 213 -19.35 -6.41 -0.70
N TYR A 214 -19.64 -5.60 0.32
CA TYR A 214 -18.91 -4.37 0.58
C TYR A 214 -17.50 -4.69 1.11
N LEU A 215 -16.48 -4.31 0.34
CA LEU A 215 -15.07 -4.38 0.74
C LEU A 215 -14.60 -3.00 1.21
N ASP A 216 -14.07 -2.93 2.42
CA ASP A 216 -13.58 -1.70 3.05
C ASP A 216 -12.15 -1.34 2.57
N VAL A 217 -11.91 -1.45 1.27
CA VAL A 217 -10.63 -1.13 0.60
C VAL A 217 -10.97 -0.65 -0.81
N CYS A 218 -10.40 0.49 -1.23
CA CYS A 218 -10.61 0.97 -2.60
C CYS A 218 -9.87 0.09 -3.62
N GLU A 219 -10.36 0.02 -4.86
CA GLU A 219 -9.75 -0.79 -5.93
C GLU A 219 -8.26 -0.44 -6.14
N ALA A 220 -7.92 0.84 -6.06
CA ALA A 220 -6.54 1.31 -6.22
C ALA A 220 -5.61 0.83 -5.10
N ASP A 221 -6.06 0.86 -3.84
CA ASP A 221 -5.28 0.38 -2.71
C ASP A 221 -5.14 -1.14 -2.74
N LEU A 222 -6.19 -1.86 -3.15
CA LEU A 222 -6.10 -3.31 -3.33
C LEU A 222 -5.10 -3.69 -4.43
N ALA A 223 -5.09 -2.96 -5.55
CA ALA A 223 -4.11 -3.14 -6.61
C ALA A 223 -2.67 -2.84 -6.13
N ARG A 224 -2.48 -1.82 -5.29
CA ARG A 224 -1.18 -1.52 -4.67
C ARG A 224 -0.72 -2.64 -3.74
N VAL A 225 -1.60 -3.15 -2.88
CA VAL A 225 -1.33 -4.30 -2.01
C VAL A 225 -0.98 -5.53 -2.84
N TYR A 226 -1.70 -5.79 -3.94
CA TYR A 226 -1.39 -6.89 -4.85
C TYR A 226 -0.02 -6.75 -5.51
N ALA A 227 0.31 -5.58 -6.06
CA ALA A 227 1.62 -5.33 -6.68
C ALA A 227 2.77 -5.54 -5.68
N GLN A 228 2.62 -5.02 -4.45
CA GLN A 228 3.59 -5.23 -3.38
C GLN A 228 3.71 -6.72 -2.99
N ALA A 229 2.58 -7.41 -2.84
CA ALA A 229 2.57 -8.85 -2.59
C ALA A 229 3.27 -9.63 -3.71
N GLY A 230 3.10 -9.21 -4.97
CA GLY A 230 3.79 -9.73 -6.14
C GLY A 230 5.31 -9.59 -6.03
N VAL A 231 5.82 -8.41 -5.65
CA VAL A 231 7.25 -8.18 -5.39
C VAL A 231 7.78 -9.11 -4.29
N HIS A 232 7.06 -9.27 -3.18
CA HIS A 232 7.46 -10.17 -2.09
C HIS A 232 7.44 -11.65 -2.49
N ALA A 233 6.43 -12.07 -3.27
CA ALA A 233 6.34 -13.42 -3.80
C ALA A 233 7.48 -13.70 -4.80
N PHE A 234 7.79 -12.73 -5.65
CA PHE A 234 8.86 -12.81 -6.62
C PHE A 234 10.24 -12.90 -5.95
N ARG A 235 10.49 -12.10 -4.91
CA ARG A 235 11.70 -12.20 -4.06
C ARG A 235 11.86 -13.61 -3.47
N ARG A 236 10.78 -14.21 -2.95
CA ARG A 236 10.83 -15.59 -2.43
C ARG A 236 11.16 -16.62 -3.51
N LYS A 237 10.62 -16.45 -4.73
CA LYS A 237 10.87 -17.38 -5.84
C LYS A 237 12.31 -17.30 -6.35
N MET A 238 12.85 -16.09 -6.47
CA MET A 238 14.17 -15.79 -7.03
C MET A 238 15.34 -16.01 -6.06
N GLY A 239 15.08 -16.39 -4.80
CA GLY A 239 16.13 -16.63 -3.81
C GLY A 239 16.75 -15.33 -3.29
N ASN A 240 18.03 -15.36 -2.93
CA ASN A 240 18.77 -14.21 -2.40
C ASN A 240 19.72 -13.60 -3.44
N ILE A 241 19.38 -13.63 -4.73
CA ILE A 241 20.25 -13.06 -5.76
C ILE A 241 20.33 -11.54 -5.57
N THR A 242 21.55 -11.06 -5.39
CA THR A 242 21.90 -9.66 -5.16
C THR A 242 22.44 -9.02 -6.44
N CYS A 243 22.46 -7.68 -6.46
CA CYS A 243 23.14 -6.91 -7.50
C CYS A 243 24.60 -7.38 -7.68
N GLY A 244 25.30 -7.71 -6.59
CA GLY A 244 26.67 -8.20 -6.61
C GLY A 244 26.88 -9.53 -7.34
N ASP A 245 25.83 -10.34 -7.47
CA ASP A 245 25.87 -11.64 -8.14
C ASP A 245 25.75 -11.51 -9.67
N ILE A 246 25.16 -10.42 -10.15
CA ILE A 246 24.86 -10.22 -11.58
C ILE A 246 25.63 -9.06 -12.21
N MET A 247 26.30 -8.23 -11.41
CA MET A 247 27.04 -7.07 -11.91
C MET A 247 28.32 -7.46 -12.65
N SER A 248 28.62 -6.73 -13.72
CA SER A 248 29.95 -6.75 -14.30
C SER A 248 30.93 -6.00 -13.40
N ARG A 249 32.10 -6.60 -13.15
CA ARG A 249 33.17 -6.06 -12.30
C ARG A 249 34.31 -5.44 -13.10
N ASP A 250 34.37 -5.72 -14.41
CA ASP A 250 35.33 -5.11 -15.31
C ASP A 250 34.82 -3.74 -15.74
N LEU A 251 35.27 -2.71 -15.02
CA LEU A 251 34.73 -1.36 -15.09
C LEU A 251 35.64 -0.44 -15.88
N VAL A 252 35.09 0.12 -16.95
CA VAL A 252 35.64 1.30 -17.60
C VAL A 252 34.99 2.52 -16.96
N THR A 253 35.80 3.41 -16.38
CA THR A 253 35.34 4.64 -15.73
C THR A 253 36.14 5.84 -16.24
N VAL A 254 35.54 7.02 -16.19
CA VAL A 254 36.20 8.30 -16.53
C VAL A 254 36.03 9.30 -15.38
N GLU A 255 36.87 10.31 -15.35
CA GLU A 255 36.76 11.40 -14.37
C GLU A 255 36.00 12.59 -14.96
N TYR A 256 35.63 13.55 -14.11
CA TYR A 256 34.92 14.77 -14.55
C TYR A 256 35.67 15.51 -15.66
N GLY A 257 37.00 15.58 -15.54
CA GLY A 257 37.88 16.32 -16.45
C GLY A 257 38.33 15.54 -17.69
N THR A 258 37.91 14.28 -17.87
CA THR A 258 38.28 13.50 -19.05
C THR A 258 37.72 14.14 -20.33
N ASP A 259 38.51 14.20 -21.39
CA ASP A 259 38.12 14.78 -22.67
C ASP A 259 37.00 13.97 -23.33
N LEU A 260 36.12 14.67 -24.05
CA LEU A 260 35.02 14.02 -24.79
C LEU A 260 35.52 13.04 -25.86
N GLU A 261 36.65 13.34 -26.53
CA GLU A 261 37.26 12.44 -27.52
C GLU A 261 37.73 11.13 -26.91
N GLU A 262 38.37 11.21 -25.75
CA GLU A 262 38.83 10.04 -25.02
C GLU A 262 37.65 9.19 -24.54
N ALA A 263 36.64 9.81 -23.91
CA ALA A 263 35.46 9.10 -23.44
C ALA A 263 34.67 8.44 -24.59
N TRP A 264 34.58 9.10 -25.74
CA TRP A 264 33.97 8.52 -26.94
C TRP A 264 34.79 7.36 -27.51
N ALA A 265 36.12 7.47 -27.52
CA ALA A 265 37.00 6.39 -27.94
C ALA A 265 36.81 5.16 -27.05
N LEU A 266 36.70 5.34 -25.73
CA LEU A 266 36.43 4.26 -24.77
C LEU A 266 35.08 3.56 -25.03
N LEU A 267 33.99 4.32 -25.23
CA LEU A 267 32.68 3.75 -25.57
C LEU A 267 32.76 2.86 -26.81
N ARG A 268 33.44 3.32 -27.87
CA ARG A 268 33.57 2.55 -29.13
C ARG A 268 34.51 1.35 -29.01
N TYR A 269 35.66 1.52 -28.36
CA TYR A 269 36.67 0.47 -28.22
C TYR A 269 36.13 -0.70 -27.41
N HIS A 270 35.53 -0.41 -26.25
CA HIS A 270 34.94 -1.42 -25.37
C HIS A 270 33.53 -1.84 -25.80
N LYS A 271 32.95 -1.22 -26.83
CA LYS A 271 31.59 -1.49 -27.34
C LYS A 271 30.50 -1.38 -26.25
N ILE A 272 30.70 -0.48 -25.30
CA ILE A 272 29.77 -0.20 -24.20
C ILE A 272 28.95 1.05 -24.50
N LYS A 273 27.74 1.11 -23.94
CA LYS A 273 26.77 2.19 -24.22
C LYS A 273 26.76 3.28 -23.15
N ALA A 274 27.38 3.01 -22.00
CA ALA A 274 27.44 3.90 -20.85
C ALA A 274 28.76 3.70 -20.11
N ILE A 275 29.30 4.81 -19.60
CA ILE A 275 30.50 4.84 -18.75
C ILE A 275 30.16 5.63 -17.47
N PRO A 276 30.42 5.07 -16.28
CA PRO A 276 30.33 5.80 -15.02
C PRO A 276 31.40 6.90 -14.92
N VAL A 277 30.98 8.06 -14.47
CA VAL A 277 31.87 9.18 -14.15
C VAL A 277 32.11 9.18 -12.64
N VAL A 278 33.38 9.17 -12.24
CA VAL A 278 33.79 9.07 -10.84
C VAL A 278 34.60 10.28 -10.37
N ASP A 279 34.61 10.52 -9.06
CA ASP A 279 35.53 11.44 -8.41
C ASP A 279 36.89 10.77 -8.09
N SER A 280 37.82 11.55 -7.52
CA SER A 280 39.14 11.08 -7.11
C SER A 280 39.11 9.98 -6.02
N PHE A 281 37.98 9.79 -5.32
CA PHE A 281 37.75 8.73 -4.35
C PHE A 281 37.00 7.53 -4.94
N ARG A 282 36.82 7.49 -6.27
CA ARG A 282 36.03 6.50 -7.03
C ARG A 282 34.54 6.46 -6.68
N ARG A 283 33.97 7.56 -6.20
CA ARG A 283 32.53 7.68 -5.98
C ARG A 283 31.85 8.09 -7.28
N VAL A 284 30.69 7.51 -7.55
CA VAL A 284 29.94 7.81 -8.78
C VAL A 284 29.31 9.20 -8.67
N ILE A 285 29.68 10.10 -9.58
CA ILE A 285 29.16 11.48 -9.65
C ILE A 285 28.25 11.69 -10.87
N GLY A 286 28.31 10.80 -11.85
CA GLY A 286 27.46 10.82 -13.04
C GLY A 286 27.61 9.56 -13.89
N VAL A 287 26.86 9.50 -14.98
CA VAL A 287 27.03 8.51 -16.04
C VAL A 287 26.99 9.25 -17.37
N ILE A 288 27.87 8.88 -18.29
CA ILE A 288 27.83 9.37 -19.67
C ILE A 288 27.44 8.24 -20.61
N THR A 289 26.45 8.49 -21.46
CA THR A 289 25.93 7.53 -22.44
C THR A 289 26.10 8.05 -23.86
N LEU A 290 26.00 7.16 -24.86
CA LEU A 290 25.96 7.56 -26.27
C LEU A 290 24.87 8.61 -26.55
N VAL A 291 23.73 8.55 -25.84
CA VAL A 291 22.62 9.49 -26.01
C VAL A 291 22.99 10.90 -25.56
N ASP A 292 23.87 11.05 -24.57
CA ASP A 292 24.27 12.36 -24.04
C ASP A 292 25.14 13.12 -25.04
N PHE A 293 26.04 12.41 -25.75
CA PHE A 293 26.77 12.97 -26.89
C PHE A 293 25.81 13.42 -28.00
N LEU A 294 24.79 12.62 -28.31
CA LEU A 294 23.83 12.94 -29.38
C LEU A 294 22.93 14.14 -29.05
N LYS A 295 22.51 14.28 -27.79
CA LYS A 295 21.68 15.41 -27.34
C LYS A 295 22.40 16.75 -27.47
N ARG A 296 23.72 16.77 -27.27
CA ARG A 296 24.55 17.99 -27.25
C ARG A 296 25.10 18.38 -28.63
N ALA A 297 25.19 17.44 -29.56
CA ALA A 297 25.72 17.68 -30.91
C ALA A 297 24.76 18.47 -31.86
N GLU A 298 23.80 19.26 -31.34
CA GLU A 298 22.81 20.08 -32.06
C GLU A 298 22.43 19.56 -33.47
N LEU A 299 21.79 18.40 -33.49
CA LEU A 299 21.44 17.68 -34.72
C LEU A 299 20.20 18.27 -35.43
N LYS A 300 20.31 19.50 -35.97
CA LYS A 300 19.21 20.17 -36.70
C LYS A 300 19.27 20.10 -38.24
N THR A 301 20.14 19.32 -38.88
CA THR A 301 20.16 19.29 -40.38
C THR A 301 20.74 18.00 -40.98
N TYR A 302 20.14 17.56 -42.09
CA TYR A 302 20.41 16.32 -42.88
C TYR A 302 21.75 16.27 -43.64
N ALA A 303 22.77 17.06 -43.28
CA ALA A 303 24.11 16.95 -43.86
C ALA A 303 25.05 16.25 -42.87
N THR A 304 25.63 15.13 -43.34
CA THR A 304 26.53 14.15 -42.72
C THR A 304 26.64 14.19 -41.19
N PHE A 305 25.71 13.49 -40.52
CA PHE A 305 25.67 13.20 -39.07
C PHE A 305 27.04 12.92 -38.43
N LYS A 306 27.89 12.19 -39.16
CA LYS A 306 29.21 11.77 -38.70
C LYS A 306 30.17 12.94 -38.50
N ASP A 307 30.13 13.95 -39.37
CA ASP A 307 31.13 15.03 -39.39
C ASP A 307 30.90 16.00 -38.24
N LYS A 308 29.64 16.37 -37.98
CA LYS A 308 29.26 17.21 -36.82
C LYS A 308 29.57 16.54 -35.47
N LEU A 309 29.38 15.22 -35.39
CA LEU A 309 29.69 14.48 -34.17
C LEU A 309 31.20 14.41 -33.94
N ILE A 310 31.99 14.21 -35.01
CA ILE A 310 33.46 14.24 -34.93
C ILE A 310 33.95 15.64 -34.52
N GLU A 311 33.38 16.69 -35.10
CA GLU A 311 33.71 18.09 -34.78
C GLU A 311 33.37 18.43 -33.31
N PHE A 312 32.22 17.98 -32.82
CA PHE A 312 31.82 18.17 -31.42
C PHE A 312 32.76 17.50 -30.43
N ILE A 313 33.18 16.27 -30.74
CA ILE A 313 33.97 15.44 -29.84
C ILE A 313 35.43 15.89 -29.79
N ARG A 314 35.97 16.42 -30.88
CA ARG A 314 37.36 16.87 -30.96
C ARG A 314 37.60 18.15 -30.13
N PRO A 315 38.78 18.31 -29.51
CA PRO A 315 39.16 19.54 -28.84
C PRO A 315 39.16 20.76 -29.77
N THR A 316 38.72 21.92 -29.27
CA THR A 316 38.78 23.18 -30.02
C THR A 316 40.22 23.70 -30.08
N PRO A 317 40.77 24.01 -31.27
CA PRO A 317 42.06 24.69 -31.39
C PRO A 317 41.89 26.19 -31.04
N GLY A 318 41.97 26.52 -29.74
CA GLY A 318 41.84 27.89 -29.23
C GLY A 318 41.91 27.98 -27.71
N LEU A 319 42.01 29.22 -27.18
CA LEU A 319 42.01 29.49 -25.72
C LEU A 319 40.60 29.57 -25.11
N TYR A 320 39.56 29.68 -25.96
CA TYR A 320 38.17 29.84 -25.55
C TYR A 320 37.29 28.94 -26.42
N THR A 321 36.27 28.35 -25.80
CA THR A 321 35.31 27.46 -26.43
C THR A 321 33.95 27.58 -25.75
N ASP A 322 32.89 27.65 -26.56
CA ASP A 322 31.51 27.66 -26.08
C ASP A 322 30.90 26.26 -26.06
N LYS A 323 31.60 25.26 -26.63
CA LYS A 323 31.17 23.86 -26.60
C LYS A 323 31.75 23.14 -25.38
N PRO A 324 31.07 22.11 -24.88
CA PRO A 324 31.64 21.22 -23.89
C PRO A 324 32.92 20.54 -24.40
N GLU A 325 33.94 20.47 -23.56
CA GLU A 325 35.21 19.79 -23.85
C GLU A 325 35.43 18.56 -22.97
N VAL A 326 34.80 18.53 -21.78
CA VAL A 326 34.99 17.44 -20.82
C VAL A 326 33.68 16.69 -20.50
N VAL A 327 33.83 15.43 -20.11
CA VAL A 327 32.74 14.51 -19.76
C VAL A 327 31.80 15.13 -18.72
N GLY A 328 32.37 15.73 -17.67
CA GLY A 328 31.61 16.31 -16.56
C GLY A 328 30.61 17.39 -16.97
N GLN A 329 30.82 18.04 -18.11
CA GLN A 329 29.91 19.04 -18.63
C GLN A 329 28.69 18.41 -19.28
N ILE A 330 28.78 17.19 -19.86
CA ILE A 330 27.69 16.55 -20.62
C ILE A 330 27.08 15.31 -19.96
N MET A 331 27.69 14.79 -18.90
CA MET A 331 27.20 13.64 -18.15
C MET A 331 25.78 13.85 -17.60
N ALA A 332 25.04 12.76 -17.42
CA ALA A 332 23.79 12.76 -16.69
C ALA A 332 24.06 12.78 -15.18
N ALA A 333 23.53 13.81 -14.51
CA ALA A 333 23.56 13.96 -13.06
C ALA A 333 22.25 14.61 -12.55
N PRO A 334 21.71 14.21 -11.38
CA PRO A 334 22.22 13.16 -10.48
C PRO A 334 21.99 11.75 -11.03
N VAL A 335 22.93 10.85 -10.75
CA VAL A 335 22.87 9.45 -11.19
C VAL A 335 22.22 8.55 -10.14
N PHE A 336 21.35 7.66 -10.60
CA PHE A 336 20.78 6.62 -9.76
C PHE A 336 21.79 5.46 -9.60
N THR A 337 22.04 5.04 -8.36
CA THR A 337 22.97 3.93 -8.04
C THR A 337 22.29 2.91 -7.14
N VAL A 338 22.74 1.66 -7.19
CA VAL A 338 22.26 0.58 -6.31
C VAL A 338 23.40 0.04 -5.46
N SER A 339 23.07 -0.52 -4.29
CA SER A 339 24.05 -1.22 -3.47
C SER A 339 24.33 -2.61 -4.03
N GLU A 340 25.57 -3.11 -3.89
CA GLU A 340 25.91 -4.49 -4.24
C GLU A 340 25.09 -5.52 -3.46
N ALA A 341 24.68 -5.19 -2.23
CA ALA A 341 23.87 -6.06 -1.37
C ALA A 341 22.35 -5.96 -1.66
N GLN A 342 21.94 -5.06 -2.55
CA GLN A 342 20.54 -4.85 -2.89
C GLN A 342 20.01 -6.03 -3.71
N HIS A 343 18.73 -6.36 -3.56
CA HIS A 343 18.13 -7.51 -4.24
C HIS A 343 17.81 -7.18 -5.70
N ILE A 344 18.03 -8.13 -6.63
CA ILE A 344 17.85 -7.88 -8.07
C ILE A 344 16.41 -7.47 -8.46
N VAL A 345 15.43 -7.86 -7.66
CA VAL A 345 14.01 -7.52 -7.90
C VAL A 345 13.74 -6.03 -7.77
N GLU A 346 14.52 -5.33 -6.97
CA GLU A 346 14.39 -3.89 -6.79
C GLU A 346 14.87 -3.10 -8.03
N LEU A 347 15.69 -3.73 -8.89
CA LEU A 347 16.11 -3.17 -10.18
C LEU A 347 15.01 -3.28 -11.27
N VAL A 348 14.03 -4.19 -11.13
CA VAL A 348 13.04 -4.46 -12.19
C VAL A 348 12.26 -3.18 -12.58
N PRO A 349 11.62 -2.44 -11.65
CA PRO A 349 10.86 -1.24 -12.01
C PRO A 349 11.75 -0.12 -12.57
N MET A 350 13.02 -0.10 -12.15
CA MET A 350 14.00 0.89 -12.57
C MET A 350 14.41 0.68 -14.03
N LEU A 351 14.68 -0.56 -14.40
CA LEU A 351 15.09 -0.93 -15.76
C LEU A 351 13.90 -1.08 -16.72
N SER A 352 12.68 -1.34 -16.23
CA SER A 352 11.48 -1.47 -17.07
C SER A 352 10.76 -0.14 -17.31
N ASP A 353 10.47 0.63 -16.25
CA ASP A 353 9.49 1.72 -16.32
C ASP A 353 10.15 3.09 -16.37
N ARG A 354 11.36 3.22 -15.79
CA ARG A 354 12.08 4.49 -15.69
C ARG A 354 13.05 4.75 -16.85
N GLY A 355 13.09 3.86 -17.85
CA GLY A 355 13.93 4.01 -19.04
C GLY A 355 15.44 3.97 -18.74
N MET A 356 15.84 3.42 -17.60
CA MET A 356 17.25 3.21 -17.29
C MET A 356 17.71 1.90 -17.92
N HIS A 357 18.83 1.90 -18.62
CA HIS A 357 19.39 0.68 -19.25
C HIS A 357 20.67 0.19 -18.59
N HIS A 358 21.30 1.06 -17.79
CA HIS A 358 22.59 0.85 -17.15
C HIS A 358 22.56 1.48 -15.76
N VAL A 359 22.95 0.73 -14.74
CA VAL A 359 22.90 1.15 -13.35
C VAL A 359 24.25 0.87 -12.67
N PRO A 360 24.95 1.90 -12.17
CA PRO A 360 26.14 1.72 -11.37
C PRO A 360 25.83 1.09 -10.02
N VAL A 361 26.64 0.11 -9.65
CA VAL A 361 26.60 -0.59 -8.37
C VAL A 361 27.71 -0.05 -7.48
N VAL A 362 27.36 0.31 -6.25
CA VAL A 362 28.27 0.90 -5.27
C VAL A 362 28.38 0.06 -4.00
N ASP A 363 29.53 0.17 -3.33
CA ASP A 363 29.75 -0.39 -2.00
C ASP A 363 29.15 0.49 -0.89
N ALA A 364 29.30 0.06 0.36
CA ALA A 364 28.87 0.84 1.53
C ALA A 364 29.52 2.24 1.64
N GLY A 365 30.68 2.44 1.01
CA GLY A 365 31.39 3.72 0.93
C GLY A 365 31.01 4.59 -0.27
N LYS A 366 29.96 4.21 -1.02
CA LYS A 366 29.52 4.83 -2.29
C LYS A 366 30.54 4.79 -3.42
N ARG A 367 31.53 3.90 -3.34
CA ARG A 367 32.52 3.69 -4.41
C ARG A 367 31.97 2.72 -5.43
N ILE A 368 32.28 2.93 -6.69
CA ILE A 368 31.83 2.02 -7.75
C ILE A 368 32.52 0.66 -7.63
N VAL A 369 31.70 -0.39 -7.69
CA VAL A 369 32.15 -1.80 -7.62
C VAL A 369 31.57 -2.67 -8.73
N GLY A 370 30.56 -2.17 -9.45
CA GLY A 370 30.05 -2.85 -10.63
C GLY A 370 29.13 -2.00 -11.49
N MET A 371 28.69 -2.60 -12.59
CA MET A 371 27.67 -2.08 -13.49
C MET A 371 26.69 -3.19 -13.82
N ILE A 372 25.39 -2.87 -13.79
CA ILE A 372 24.32 -3.78 -14.21
C ILE A 372 23.64 -3.20 -15.42
N THR A 373 23.45 -4.02 -16.45
CA THR A 373 22.66 -3.70 -17.62
C THR A 373 21.31 -4.40 -17.61
N GLN A 374 20.37 -3.92 -18.43
CA GLN A 374 19.10 -4.60 -18.63
C GLN A 374 19.28 -6.04 -19.13
N SER A 375 20.31 -6.32 -19.93
CA SER A 375 20.62 -7.68 -20.41
C SER A 375 21.07 -8.60 -19.27
N ASP A 376 21.87 -8.10 -18.32
CA ASP A 376 22.30 -8.87 -17.15
C ASP A 376 21.10 -9.22 -16.26
N LEU A 377 20.19 -8.27 -16.07
CA LEU A 377 18.95 -8.53 -15.33
C LEU A 377 18.09 -9.58 -16.06
N ILE A 378 17.90 -9.48 -17.38
CA ILE A 378 17.12 -10.48 -18.14
C ILE A 378 17.75 -11.87 -18.05
N ALA A 379 19.07 -11.98 -18.18
CA ALA A 379 19.80 -13.23 -18.02
C ALA A 379 19.60 -13.81 -16.61
N ALA A 380 19.76 -12.98 -15.57
CA ALA A 380 19.54 -13.39 -14.19
C ALA A 380 18.11 -13.86 -13.92
N LEU A 381 17.10 -13.21 -14.52
CA LEU A 381 15.69 -13.60 -14.39
C LEU A 381 15.40 -14.96 -15.07
N TYR A 382 16.11 -15.28 -16.16
CA TYR A 382 16.00 -16.58 -16.84
C TYR A 382 16.75 -17.68 -16.09
N THR A 383 17.98 -17.41 -15.64
CA THR A 383 18.85 -18.39 -14.97
C THR A 383 18.48 -18.61 -13.49
N GLY A 384 17.86 -17.62 -12.84
CA GLY A 384 17.39 -17.71 -11.45
C GLY A 384 16.34 -18.81 -11.22
N ASP A 385 15.64 -19.25 -12.27
CA ASP A 385 14.74 -20.41 -12.23
C ASP A 385 15.49 -21.75 -12.40
N VAL A 386 16.67 -21.73 -13.04
CA VAL A 386 17.47 -22.92 -13.41
C VAL A 386 18.48 -23.33 -12.33
N MET A 387 18.96 -22.38 -11.52
CA MET A 387 19.91 -22.62 -10.42
C MET A 387 19.32 -23.41 -9.22
N LYS A 388 18.06 -23.88 -9.31
CA LYS A 388 17.39 -24.74 -8.32
C LYS A 388 17.60 -26.24 -8.52
N THR A 389 18.49 -26.66 -9.43
CA THR A 389 18.83 -28.08 -9.56
C THR A 389 20.14 -28.34 -8.80
N PRO A 390 20.11 -28.77 -7.52
CA PRO A 390 21.31 -29.35 -6.93
C PRO A 390 21.60 -30.66 -7.68
N ALA A 391 22.85 -30.81 -8.12
CA ALA A 391 23.37 -32.09 -8.61
C ALA A 391 23.43 -33.13 -7.47
#